data_AF-A0A0F9MZQ6-F1
#
_entry.id   AF-A0A0F9MZQ6-F1
#
_cell.length_a   1.000
_cell.length_b   1.000
_cell.length_c   1.000
_cell.angle_alpha   90.00
_cell.angle_beta   90.00
_cell.angle_gamma   90.00
#
_symmetry.space_group_name_H-M   'P 1'
#
loop_
_entity.id
_entity.type
_entity.pdbx_description
1 polymer ?
#
loop_
_entity_poly.entity_id
_entity_poly.type
_entity_poly.pdbx_seq_one_letter_code
_entity_poly.pdbx_strand_id
1 'polypeptide(L)'
;EVLFAQDYNIVLFEFEKMVNNYLAKFDLEFQKIKRLLTKKEETIFPQEIKIIQDTIDKLNEKYVWWRNRLEAFVHRANKKLLKDQGFSVKQYKSLLSEEKKAEIKSLEEDPEVYELLKNFKSWVSIFNKLEVKYPNIIFYQKRLINNPSDSESKNNLNELLNELYLV
;
A
#
# COMPACT_ATOMS: atom_id res chain seq x y z
N GLU A 1 4.43 -16.64 -30.92
CA GLU A 1 4.11 -15.25 -30.47
C GLU A 1 2.76 -15.15 -29.76
N VAL A 2 1.64 -15.57 -30.37
CA VAL A 2 0.30 -15.44 -29.76
C VAL A 2 0.14 -16.16 -28.40
N LEU A 3 0.66 -17.39 -28.27
CA LEU A 3 0.57 -18.17 -27.01
C LEU A 3 1.33 -17.51 -25.84
N PHE A 4 2.56 -17.04 -26.09
CA PHE A 4 3.36 -16.36 -25.06
C PHE A 4 2.70 -15.05 -24.62
N ALA A 5 2.14 -14.28 -25.55
CA ALA A 5 1.44 -13.05 -25.20
C ALA A 5 0.20 -13.31 -24.32
N GLN A 6 -0.53 -14.39 -24.59
CA GLN A 6 -1.66 -14.82 -23.75
C GLN A 6 -1.18 -15.24 -22.35
N ASP A 7 -0.14 -16.08 -22.27
CA ASP A 7 0.44 -16.52 -20.99
C ASP A 7 0.97 -15.34 -20.15
N TYR A 8 1.62 -14.38 -20.79
CA TYR A 8 2.09 -13.15 -20.15
C TYR A 8 0.94 -12.35 -19.55
N ASN A 9 -0.11 -12.09 -20.34
CA ASN A 9 -1.26 -11.30 -19.89
C ASN A 9 -2.00 -11.99 -18.75
N ILE A 10 -2.09 -13.33 -18.76
CA ILE A 10 -2.67 -14.10 -17.64
C ILE A 10 -1.86 -13.87 -16.36
N VAL A 11 -0.54 -13.97 -16.44
CA VAL A 11 0.36 -13.74 -15.29
C VAL A 11 0.23 -12.32 -14.75
N LEU A 12 0.18 -11.32 -15.63
CA LEU A 12 0.00 -9.92 -15.24
C LEU A 12 -1.35 -9.70 -14.55
N PHE A 13 -2.42 -10.23 -15.12
CA PHE A 13 -3.76 -10.16 -14.55
C PHE A 13 -3.86 -10.83 -13.16
N GLU A 14 -3.23 -11.99 -12.98
CA GLU A 14 -3.16 -12.65 -11.68
C GLU A 14 -2.41 -11.82 -10.64
N PHE A 15 -1.32 -11.18 -11.04
CA PHE A 15 -0.57 -10.28 -10.18
C PHE A 15 -1.40 -9.06 -9.78
N GLU A 16 -2.04 -8.41 -10.75
CA GLU A 16 -2.92 -7.26 -10.55
C GLU A 16 -4.04 -7.60 -9.57
N LYS A 17 -4.74 -8.71 -9.79
CA LYS A 17 -5.81 -9.20 -8.90
C LYS A 17 -5.29 -9.42 -7.48
N MET A 18 -4.08 -9.94 -7.32
CA MET A 18 -3.48 -10.18 -6.00
C MET A 18 -3.18 -8.87 -5.28
N VAL A 19 -2.57 -7.90 -5.97
CA VAL A 19 -2.28 -6.57 -5.43
C VAL A 19 -3.58 -5.86 -5.06
N ASN A 20 -4.55 -5.78 -5.97
CA ASN A 20 -5.83 -5.11 -5.77
C ASN A 20 -6.60 -5.69 -4.56
N ASN A 21 -6.56 -7.00 -4.34
CA ASN A 21 -7.12 -7.62 -3.15
C ASN A 21 -6.43 -7.17 -1.84
N TYR A 22 -5.12 -6.89 -1.85
CA TYR A 22 -4.45 -6.31 -0.68
C TYR A 22 -4.78 -4.84 -0.50
N LEU A 23 -4.85 -4.06 -1.58
CA LEU A 23 -5.24 -2.64 -1.53
C LEU A 23 -6.66 -2.48 -0.97
N ALA A 24 -7.60 -3.33 -1.39
CA ALA A 24 -8.96 -3.33 -0.86
C ALA A 24 -9.01 -3.60 0.66
N LYS A 25 -8.10 -4.44 1.17
CA LYS A 25 -7.99 -4.69 2.62
C LYS A 25 -7.39 -3.51 3.35
N PHE A 26 -6.38 -2.85 2.79
CA PHE A 26 -5.84 -1.61 3.34
C PHE A 26 -6.91 -0.53 3.43
N ASP A 27 -7.63 -0.29 2.33
CA ASP A 27 -8.69 0.72 2.30
C ASP A 27 -9.79 0.41 3.31
N LEU A 28 -10.29 -0.83 3.36
CA LEU A 28 -11.32 -1.23 4.32
C LEU A 28 -10.93 -0.90 5.77
N GLU A 29 -9.72 -1.26 6.18
CA GLU A 29 -9.24 -0.98 7.54
C GLU A 29 -8.96 0.53 7.75
N PHE A 30 -8.45 1.21 6.72
CA PHE A 30 -8.26 2.67 6.76
C PHE A 30 -9.58 3.41 6.98
N GLN A 31 -10.64 3.04 6.26
CA GLN A 31 -11.97 3.66 6.44
C GLN A 31 -12.53 3.45 7.85
N LYS A 32 -12.24 2.31 8.50
CA LYS A 32 -12.63 2.07 9.90
C LYS A 32 -11.91 3.03 10.85
N ILE A 33 -10.59 3.16 10.71
CA ILE A 33 -9.80 4.09 11.53
C ILE A 33 -10.23 5.53 11.27
N LYS A 34 -10.42 5.90 9.99
CA LYS A 34 -10.90 7.21 9.58
C LYS A 34 -12.20 7.57 10.27
N ARG A 35 -13.18 6.66 10.29
CA ARG A 35 -14.46 6.87 10.96
C ARG A 35 -14.31 7.13 12.46
N LEU A 36 -13.38 6.46 13.15
CA LEU A 36 -13.11 6.70 14.57
C LEU A 36 -12.44 8.05 14.81
N LEU A 37 -11.41 8.37 14.02
CA LEU A 37 -10.62 9.59 14.17
C LEU A 37 -11.33 10.86 13.72
N THR A 38 -12.42 10.76 12.97
CA THR A 38 -13.17 11.92 12.44
C THR A 38 -14.50 12.17 13.15
N LYS A 39 -14.73 11.48 14.27
CA LYS A 39 -15.88 11.76 15.14
C LYS A 39 -15.87 13.22 15.58
N LYS A 40 -16.98 13.91 15.39
CA LYS A 40 -17.14 15.32 15.79
C LYS A 40 -17.70 15.39 17.19
N GLU A 41 -17.13 16.27 18.02
CA GLU A 41 -17.66 16.62 19.35
C GLU A 41 -17.81 15.44 20.32
N GLU A 42 -17.27 14.28 19.97
CA GLU A 42 -17.24 13.08 20.79
C GLU A 42 -15.83 12.81 21.28
N THR A 43 -15.72 12.35 22.53
CA THR A 43 -14.46 11.81 23.04
C THR A 43 -14.21 10.44 22.41
N ILE A 44 -13.02 10.24 21.85
CA ILE A 44 -12.56 8.90 21.45
C ILE A 44 -12.21 8.12 22.72
N PHE A 45 -12.93 7.03 22.98
CA PHE A 45 -12.77 6.24 24.19
C PHE A 45 -11.52 5.36 24.14
N PRO A 46 -10.95 4.96 25.29
CA PRO A 46 -9.78 4.07 25.34
C PRO A 46 -9.96 2.76 24.56
N GLN A 47 -11.19 2.22 24.51
CA GLN A 47 -11.49 1.02 23.71
C GLN A 47 -11.36 1.27 22.20
N GLU A 48 -11.72 2.46 21.73
CA GLU A 48 -11.61 2.86 20.32
C GLU A 48 -10.14 3.12 19.95
N ILE A 49 -9.37 3.73 20.85
CA ILE A 49 -7.91 3.86 20.71
C ILE A 49 -7.28 2.47 20.56
N LYS A 50 -7.67 1.51 21.40
CA LYS A 50 -7.21 0.13 21.29
C LYS A 50 -7.58 -0.49 19.95
N ILE A 51 -8.81 -0.29 19.45
CA ILE A 51 -9.23 -0.77 18.13
C ILE A 51 -8.35 -0.19 17.02
N ILE A 52 -8.02 1.11 17.07
CA ILE A 52 -7.12 1.74 16.10
C ILE A 52 -5.75 1.07 16.13
N GLN A 53 -5.14 0.96 17.30
CA GLN A 53 -3.81 0.35 17.45
C GLN A 53 -3.80 -1.11 16.99
N ASP A 54 -4.75 -1.92 17.48
CA ASP A 54 -4.88 -3.33 17.08
C ASP A 54 -5.07 -3.49 15.56
N THR A 55 -5.71 -2.51 14.89
CA THR A 55 -5.89 -2.51 13.44
C THR A 55 -4.58 -2.22 12.71
N ILE A 56 -3.83 -1.22 13.18
CA ILE A 56 -2.52 -0.85 12.64
C ILE A 56 -1.53 -2.02 12.79
N ASP A 57 -1.45 -2.61 13.98
CA ASP A 57 -0.55 -3.73 14.28
C ASP A 57 -0.82 -4.93 13.36
N LYS A 58 -2.09 -5.31 13.21
CA LYS A 58 -2.51 -6.39 12.30
C LYS A 58 -2.17 -6.10 10.84
N LEU A 59 -2.26 -4.85 10.40
CA LEU A 59 -1.89 -4.47 9.04
C LEU A 59 -0.39 -4.51 8.83
N ASN A 60 0.39 -4.05 9.79
CA ASN A 60 1.85 -4.12 9.75
C ASN A 60 2.33 -5.57 9.67
N GLU A 61 1.75 -6.49 10.44
CA GLU A 61 2.03 -7.93 10.34
C GLU A 61 1.66 -8.51 8.98
N LYS A 62 0.44 -8.22 8.49
CA LYS A 62 -0.03 -8.70 7.19
C LYS A 62 0.80 -8.15 6.03
N TYR A 63 1.26 -6.91 6.12
CA TYR A 63 2.08 -6.27 5.10
C TYR A 63 3.36 -7.06 4.85
N VAL A 64 4.08 -7.48 5.91
CA VAL A 64 5.31 -8.28 5.77
C VAL A 64 5.03 -9.55 4.96
N TRP A 65 3.94 -10.25 5.28
CA TRP A 65 3.52 -11.45 4.56
C TRP A 65 3.13 -11.17 3.11
N TRP A 66 2.35 -10.12 2.86
CA TRP A 66 1.92 -9.74 1.52
C TRP A 66 3.08 -9.32 0.64
N ARG A 67 4.01 -8.51 1.16
CA ARG A 67 5.23 -8.11 0.47
C ARG A 67 6.04 -9.32 0.04
N ASN A 68 6.36 -10.22 0.97
CA ASN A 68 7.12 -11.43 0.66
C ASN A 68 6.43 -12.27 -0.43
N ARG A 69 5.09 -12.35 -0.39
CA ARG A 69 4.30 -13.08 -1.38
C ARG A 69 4.31 -12.43 -2.76
N LEU A 70 4.23 -11.10 -2.84
CA LEU A 70 4.32 -10.34 -4.10
C LEU A 70 5.72 -10.48 -4.71
N GLU A 71 6.77 -10.29 -3.92
CA GLU A 71 8.17 -10.45 -4.37
C GLU A 71 8.42 -11.89 -4.88
N ALA A 72 7.94 -12.90 -4.16
CA ALA A 72 8.05 -14.30 -4.59
C ALA A 72 7.25 -14.60 -5.86
N PHE A 73 6.08 -13.96 -6.05
CA PHE A 73 5.31 -14.09 -7.28
C PHE A 73 6.10 -13.53 -8.47
N VAL A 74 6.51 -12.26 -8.40
CA VAL A 74 7.28 -11.59 -9.46
C VAL A 74 8.53 -12.38 -9.79
N HIS A 75 9.28 -12.82 -8.79
CA HIS A 75 10.51 -13.59 -9.01
C HIS A 75 10.27 -14.91 -9.79
N ARG A 76 9.26 -15.69 -9.37
CA ARG A 76 8.95 -16.98 -10.02
C ARG A 76 8.40 -16.79 -11.42
N ALA A 77 7.48 -15.84 -11.57
CA ALA A 77 6.84 -15.54 -12.84
C ALA A 77 7.84 -14.97 -13.85
N ASN A 78 8.69 -14.02 -13.43
CA ASN A 78 9.75 -13.47 -14.28
C ASN A 78 10.72 -14.56 -14.76
N LYS A 79 11.18 -15.43 -13.85
CA LYS A 79 12.04 -16.56 -14.20
C LYS A 79 11.41 -17.49 -15.23
N LYS A 80 10.10 -17.77 -15.10
CA LYS A 80 9.36 -18.61 -16.05
C LYS A 80 9.25 -17.92 -17.41
N LEU A 81 8.74 -16.70 -17.45
CA LEU A 81 8.52 -15.94 -18.68
C LEU A 81 9.82 -15.71 -19.46
N LEU A 82 10.93 -15.41 -18.79
CA LEU A 82 12.24 -15.31 -19.45
C LEU A 82 12.68 -16.65 -20.05
N LYS A 83 12.47 -17.76 -19.33
CA LYS A 83 12.81 -19.10 -19.81
C LYS A 83 11.98 -19.48 -21.04
N ASP A 84 10.70 -19.13 -21.05
CA ASP A 84 9.79 -19.37 -22.18
C ASP A 84 10.21 -18.58 -23.43
N GLN A 85 10.96 -17.47 -23.24
CA GLN A 85 11.60 -16.68 -24.30
C GLN A 85 13.03 -17.17 -24.63
N GLY A 86 13.53 -18.24 -24.01
CA GLY A 86 14.86 -18.80 -24.25
C GLY A 86 15.99 -18.19 -23.40
N PHE A 87 15.66 -17.39 -22.38
CA PHE A 87 16.64 -16.71 -21.52
C PHE A 87 16.61 -17.20 -20.08
N SER A 88 17.77 -17.39 -19.47
CA SER A 88 17.89 -17.40 -18.01
C SER A 88 17.91 -15.98 -17.46
N VAL A 89 17.54 -15.82 -16.17
CA VAL A 89 17.62 -14.53 -15.47
C VAL A 89 19.04 -13.94 -15.54
N LYS A 90 20.09 -14.77 -15.43
CA LYS A 90 21.49 -14.32 -15.50
C LYS A 90 21.83 -13.81 -16.90
N GLN A 91 21.43 -14.54 -17.95
CA GLN A 91 21.65 -14.12 -19.34
C GLN A 91 20.95 -12.80 -19.62
N TYR A 92 19.68 -12.67 -19.23
CA TYR A 92 18.91 -11.43 -19.37
C TYR A 92 19.61 -10.23 -18.70
N LYS A 93 20.01 -10.38 -17.43
CA LYS A 93 20.69 -9.32 -16.67
C LYS A 93 22.07 -8.95 -17.23
N SER A 94 22.73 -9.86 -17.94
CA SER A 94 24.02 -9.61 -18.59
C SER A 94 23.93 -8.96 -19.97
N LEU A 95 22.71 -8.78 -20.52
CA LEU A 95 22.53 -8.07 -21.78
C LEU A 95 22.91 -6.60 -21.61
N LEU A 96 23.88 -6.14 -22.39
CA LEU A 96 24.39 -4.76 -22.36
C LEU A 96 23.65 -3.81 -23.31
N SER A 97 22.94 -4.36 -24.31
CA SER A 97 22.18 -3.58 -25.28
C SER A 97 20.73 -3.46 -24.82
N GLU A 98 20.27 -2.23 -24.60
CA GLU A 98 18.88 -1.91 -24.29
C GLU A 98 17.93 -2.27 -25.44
N GLU A 99 18.39 -2.21 -26.68
CA GLU A 99 17.62 -2.66 -27.86
C GLU A 99 17.28 -4.16 -27.77
N LYS A 100 18.25 -4.99 -27.35
CA LYS A 100 18.02 -6.43 -27.14
C LYS A 100 17.13 -6.74 -25.94
N LYS A 101 17.11 -5.87 -24.93
CA LYS A 101 16.19 -6.01 -23.79
C LYS A 101 14.77 -5.61 -24.16
N ALA A 102 14.60 -4.59 -24.99
CA ALA A 102 13.29 -4.09 -25.40
C ALA A 102 12.43 -5.17 -26.12
N GLU A 103 13.08 -6.15 -26.77
CA GLU A 103 12.40 -7.28 -27.41
C GLU A 103 12.00 -8.40 -26.43
N ILE A 104 12.49 -8.38 -25.20
CA ILE A 104 12.27 -9.42 -24.19
C ILE A 104 11.31 -8.88 -23.11
N LYS A 105 10.20 -9.57 -22.89
CA LYS A 105 9.24 -9.20 -21.85
C LYS A 105 9.69 -9.74 -20.48
N SER A 106 10.25 -8.87 -19.66
CA SER A 106 10.55 -9.11 -18.25
C SER A 106 9.41 -8.60 -17.38
N LEU A 107 8.76 -9.48 -16.63
CA LEU A 107 7.66 -9.09 -15.73
C LEU A 107 8.16 -8.17 -14.59
N GLU A 108 9.40 -8.37 -14.14
CA GLU A 108 10.01 -7.57 -13.06
C GLU A 108 10.24 -6.12 -13.49
N GLU A 109 10.40 -5.87 -14.79
CA GLU A 109 10.66 -4.55 -15.37
C GLU A 109 9.41 -3.97 -16.06
N ASP A 110 8.27 -4.66 -15.98
CA ASP A 110 7.01 -4.19 -16.54
C ASP A 110 6.52 -2.93 -15.79
N PRO A 111 6.22 -1.82 -16.49
CA PRO A 111 5.74 -0.59 -15.88
C PRO A 111 4.47 -0.78 -15.03
N GLU A 112 3.57 -1.68 -15.43
CA GLU A 112 2.33 -1.95 -14.70
C GLU A 112 2.63 -2.67 -13.38
N VAL A 113 3.55 -3.64 -13.38
CA VAL A 113 4.02 -4.31 -12.16
C VAL A 113 4.68 -3.31 -11.21
N TYR A 114 5.49 -2.38 -11.75
CA TYR A 114 6.10 -1.32 -10.96
C TYR A 114 5.05 -0.40 -10.31
N GLU A 115 4.07 0.09 -11.06
CA GLU A 115 3.03 0.98 -10.52
C GLU A 115 2.14 0.26 -9.49
N LEU A 116 1.79 -1.01 -9.72
CA LEU A 116 1.07 -1.83 -8.74
C LEU A 116 1.82 -1.97 -7.42
N LEU A 117 3.13 -2.27 -7.47
CA LEU A 117 3.98 -2.37 -6.28
C LEU A 117 4.17 -1.01 -5.59
N LYS A 118 4.26 0.08 -6.34
CA LYS A 118 4.35 1.44 -5.81
C LYS A 118 3.07 1.85 -5.09
N ASN A 119 1.90 1.54 -5.66
CA ASN A 119 0.61 1.74 -5.01
C ASN A 119 0.47 0.90 -3.74
N PHE A 120 0.94 -0.34 -3.74
CA PHE A 120 1.00 -1.16 -2.53
C PHE A 120 1.90 -0.54 -1.45
N LYS A 121 3.07 0.01 -1.81
CA LYS A 121 3.97 0.69 -0.87
C LYS A 121 3.42 2.02 -0.35
N SER A 122 2.64 2.75 -1.14
CA SER A 122 2.07 4.04 -0.71
C SER A 122 1.08 3.85 0.45
N TRP A 123 0.27 2.79 0.42
CA TRP A 123 -0.61 2.42 1.53
C TRP A 123 0.15 2.19 2.83
N VAL A 124 1.28 1.49 2.76
CA VAL A 124 2.13 1.24 3.94
C VAL A 124 2.67 2.55 4.51
N SER A 125 3.06 3.48 3.63
CA SER A 125 3.50 4.81 4.06
C SER A 125 2.38 5.58 4.77
N ILE A 126 1.14 5.48 4.28
CA ILE A 126 -0.03 6.08 4.94
C ILE A 126 -0.22 5.50 6.35
N PHE A 127 -0.17 4.17 6.51
CA PHE A 127 -0.34 3.53 7.81
C PHE A 127 0.78 3.85 8.80
N ASN A 128 2.04 3.88 8.35
CA ASN A 128 3.16 4.27 9.20
C ASN A 128 3.03 5.73 9.67
N LYS A 129 2.59 6.64 8.79
CA LYS A 129 2.32 8.03 9.18
C LYS A 129 1.17 8.11 10.17
N LEU A 130 0.10 7.36 9.92
CA LEU A 130 -1.09 7.30 10.78
C LEU A 130 -0.71 6.83 12.18
N GLU A 131 0.05 5.75 12.31
CA GLU A 131 0.54 5.19 13.58
C GLU A 131 1.22 6.24 14.46
N VAL A 132 2.08 7.05 13.88
CA VAL A 132 2.84 8.08 14.61
C VAL A 132 1.95 9.27 14.98
N LYS A 133 0.95 9.59 14.16
CA LYS A 133 0.25 10.88 14.22
C LYS A 133 -1.17 10.82 14.78
N TYR A 134 -1.83 9.67 14.76
CA TYR A 134 -3.20 9.55 15.27
C TYR A 134 -3.37 9.96 16.75
N PRO A 135 -2.38 9.81 17.66
CA PRO A 135 -2.51 10.30 19.03
C PRO A 135 -2.69 11.81 19.11
N ASN A 136 -2.09 12.57 18.20
CA ASN A 136 -2.22 14.02 18.14
C ASN A 136 -3.63 14.45 17.74
N ILE A 137 -4.31 13.69 16.87
CA ILE A 137 -5.73 13.92 16.54
C ILE A 137 -6.57 13.83 17.81
N ILE A 138 -6.40 12.75 18.57
CA ILE A 138 -7.14 12.52 19.83
C ILE A 138 -6.86 13.65 20.82
N PHE A 139 -5.60 14.08 20.93
CA PHE A 139 -5.20 15.19 21.79
C PHE A 139 -5.91 16.50 21.41
N TYR A 140 -5.86 16.91 20.14
CA TYR A 140 -6.49 18.16 19.69
C TYR A 140 -8.01 18.11 19.80
N GLN A 141 -8.64 16.97 19.47
CA GLN A 141 -10.09 16.79 19.65
C GLN A 141 -10.49 16.94 21.12
N LYS A 142 -9.76 16.30 22.05
CA LYS A 142 -10.02 16.45 23.49
C LYS A 142 -9.85 17.89 23.96
N ARG A 143 -8.85 18.61 23.45
CA ARG A 143 -8.63 20.03 23.77
C ARG A 143 -9.77 20.91 23.27
N LEU A 144 -10.26 20.66 22.06
CA LEU A 144 -11.38 21.40 21.46
C LEU A 144 -12.73 21.10 22.13
N ILE A 145 -12.94 19.89 22.66
CA ILE A 145 -14.12 19.59 23.49
C ILE A 145 -14.14 20.45 24.75
N ASN A 146 -12.98 20.62 25.39
CA ASN A 146 -12.86 21.43 26.62
C ASN A 146 -12.79 22.94 26.35
N ASN A 147 -12.27 23.34 25.20
CA ASN A 147 -12.11 24.73 24.78
C ASN A 147 -12.42 24.91 23.28
N PRO A 148 -13.70 25.06 22.90
CA PRO A 148 -14.10 25.15 21.49
C PRO A 148 -13.56 26.37 20.73
N SER A 149 -13.12 27.43 21.45
CA SER A 149 -12.58 28.66 20.86
C SER A 149 -11.07 28.60 20.58
N ASP A 150 -10.42 27.46 20.85
CA ASP A 150 -8.99 27.25 20.60
C ASP A 150 -8.67 27.15 19.10
N SER A 151 -8.39 28.30 18.48
CA SER A 151 -8.12 28.41 17.04
C SER A 151 -6.86 27.67 16.61
N GLU A 152 -5.83 27.64 17.47
CA GLU A 152 -4.57 26.94 17.20
C GLU A 152 -4.79 25.43 17.10
N SER A 153 -5.47 24.85 18.10
CA SER A 153 -5.78 23.41 18.11
C SER A 153 -6.68 23.02 16.94
N LYS A 154 -7.60 23.89 16.55
CA LYS A 154 -8.45 23.70 15.37
C LYS A 154 -7.64 23.67 14.08
N ASN A 155 -6.71 24.59 13.91
CA ASN A 155 -5.84 24.64 12.72
C ASN A 155 -4.94 23.41 12.65
N ASN A 156 -4.26 23.08 13.75
CA ASN A 156 -3.39 21.90 13.85
C ASN A 156 -4.16 20.60 13.57
N LEU A 157 -5.39 20.47 14.10
CA LEU A 157 -6.25 19.33 13.81
C LEU A 157 -6.59 19.25 12.32
N ASN A 158 -7.02 20.35 11.70
CA ASN A 158 -7.39 20.36 10.28
C ASN A 158 -6.20 20.03 9.37
N GLU A 159 -5.02 20.59 9.65
CA GLU A 159 -3.78 20.26 8.93
C GLU A 159 -3.46 18.78 9.05
N LEU A 160 -3.56 18.22 10.25
CA LEU A 160 -3.27 16.82 10.51
C LEU A 160 -4.26 15.88 9.82
N LEU A 161 -5.55 16.22 9.80
CA LEU A 161 -6.58 15.44 9.11
C LEU A 161 -6.35 15.45 7.59
N ASN A 162 -5.96 16.59 7.01
CA ASN A 162 -5.61 16.71 5.59
C ASN A 162 -4.36 15.89 5.25
N GLU A 163 -3.30 15.99 6.06
CA GLU A 163 -2.04 15.27 5.83
C GLU A 163 -2.24 13.74 5.84
N LEU A 164 -3.16 13.26 6.66
CA LEU A 164 -3.46 11.84 6.82
C LEU A 164 -4.60 11.36 5.90
N TYR A 165 -5.08 12.18 4.97
CA TYR A 165 -6.19 11.86 4.05
C TYR A 165 -7.49 11.45 4.77
N LEU A 166 -7.71 12.03 5.96
CA LEU A 166 -8.87 11.77 6.80
C LEU A 166 -10.06 12.70 6.49
N VAL A 167 -9.86 13.75 5.70
CA VAL A 167 -10.91 14.65 5.18
C VAL A 167 -10.57 15.09 3.76
#